data_AF-A0A6C0LY63-F1
#
_entry.id   AF-A0A6C0LY63-F1
#
_cell.length_a   1.000
_cell.length_b   1.000
_cell.length_c   1.000
_cell.angle_alpha   90.00
_cell.angle_beta   90.00
_cell.angle_gamma   90.00
#
_symmetry.space_group_name_H-M   'P 1'
#
loop_
_entity.id
_entity.type
_entity.pdbx_description
1 polymer ?
#
loop_
_entity_poly.entity_id
_entity_poly.type
_entity_poly.pdbx_seq_one_letter_code
_entity_poly.pdbx_strand_id
1 'polypeptide(L)'
;MDILKDIEKNILNINIYDKNIYSKNKDVFNNTNMLKLDVIKKQIDDYFKYKIDENNIITQKKLKYEENYKSARELNNYNYTAYLDKKNELHNIFKETKTLDSLYEYLKYKNTDYKNIPDIYTYEYINLNERTVIPLISSNVNTNVCPPGKILNPKTKKCVKDPADKVKVDKKKVVVKDDVKEKECPEGKILNPKTNRCIKDVNYKLKPK
;
A
#
# COMPACT_ATOMS: atom_id res chain seq x y z
N MET A 1 -28.10 15.61 -19.49
CA MET A 1 -29.52 15.99 -19.31
C MET A 1 -30.00 16.92 -20.42
N ASP A 2 -29.11 17.66 -21.07
CA ASP A 2 -29.50 18.66 -22.09
C ASP A 2 -29.88 18.05 -23.45
N ILE A 3 -29.25 16.94 -23.87
CA ILE A 3 -29.60 16.24 -25.13
C ILE A 3 -31.05 15.71 -25.10
N LEU A 4 -31.53 15.19 -23.97
CA LEU A 4 -32.92 14.74 -23.82
C LEU A 4 -33.91 15.91 -23.91
N LYS A 5 -33.58 17.06 -23.29
CA LYS A 5 -34.39 18.28 -23.39
C LYS A 5 -34.43 18.83 -24.81
N ASP A 6 -33.32 18.73 -25.55
CA ASP A 6 -33.23 19.14 -26.95
C ASP A 6 -34.04 18.20 -27.85
N ILE A 7 -34.01 16.89 -27.61
CA ILE A 7 -34.87 15.92 -28.30
C ILE A 7 -36.35 16.21 -28.02
N GLU A 8 -36.74 16.41 -26.76
CA GLU A 8 -38.12 16.76 -26.39
C GLU A 8 -38.60 18.05 -27.06
N LYS A 9 -37.77 19.11 -27.03
CA LYS A 9 -38.06 20.39 -27.68
C LYS A 9 -38.20 20.24 -29.20
N ASN A 10 -37.37 19.41 -29.83
CA ASN A 10 -37.44 19.17 -31.27
C ASN A 10 -38.64 18.32 -31.67
N ILE A 11 -39.05 17.35 -30.84
CA ILE A 11 -40.28 16.58 -31.03
C ILE A 11 -41.50 17.50 -30.92
N LEU A 12 -41.55 18.38 -29.91
CA LEU A 12 -42.65 19.34 -29.74
C LEU A 12 -42.74 20.37 -30.87
N ASN A 13 -41.63 20.66 -31.55
CA ASN A 13 -41.57 21.56 -32.71
C ASN A 13 -41.93 20.87 -34.05
N ILE A 14 -42.18 19.56 -34.06
CA ILE A 14 -42.82 18.90 -35.21
C ILE A 14 -44.31 19.17 -35.11
N ASN A 15 -44.84 19.97 -36.03
CA ASN A 15 -46.28 20.20 -36.12
C ASN A 15 -46.97 18.97 -36.75
N ILE A 16 -47.24 17.94 -35.93
CA ILE A 16 -47.87 16.68 -36.36
C ILE A 16 -49.32 16.92 -36.86
N TYR A 17 -49.93 18.06 -36.50
CA TYR A 17 -51.33 18.37 -36.80
C TYR A 17 -51.56 19.40 -37.92
N ASP A 18 -50.56 19.73 -38.75
CA ASP A 18 -50.81 20.52 -39.96
C ASP A 18 -51.55 19.66 -41.03
N LYS A 19 -52.83 19.38 -40.78
CA LYS A 19 -53.80 18.84 -41.74
C LYS A 19 -54.21 19.86 -42.83
N ASN A 20 -53.67 21.08 -42.80
CA ASN A 20 -54.13 22.20 -43.62
C ASN A 20 -53.32 22.47 -44.91
N ILE A 21 -52.54 21.51 -45.44
CA ILE A 21 -51.88 21.72 -46.74
C ILE A 21 -51.93 20.45 -47.60
N TYR A 22 -53.13 20.00 -47.96
CA TYR A 22 -53.33 19.05 -49.07
C TYR A 22 -53.36 19.74 -50.46
N SER A 23 -53.07 21.05 -50.57
CA SER A 23 -53.40 21.79 -51.79
C SER A 23 -52.29 22.57 -52.50
N LYS A 24 -51.13 22.91 -51.91
CA LYS A 24 -50.07 23.61 -52.68
C LYS A 24 -48.65 23.17 -52.28
N ASN A 25 -47.95 22.55 -53.23
CA ASN A 25 -46.55 22.10 -53.22
C ASN A 25 -46.16 20.99 -52.22
N LYS A 26 -46.42 19.75 -52.64
CA LYS A 26 -46.16 18.49 -51.93
C LYS A 26 -44.67 18.18 -51.71
N ASP A 27 -43.78 18.71 -52.55
CA ASP A 27 -42.38 18.26 -52.61
C ASP A 27 -41.45 19.01 -51.65
N VAL A 28 -41.75 20.27 -51.31
CA VAL A 28 -40.91 21.11 -50.43
C VAL A 28 -41.29 20.94 -48.95
N PHE A 29 -42.59 20.76 -48.66
CA PHE A 29 -43.09 20.63 -47.29
C PHE A 29 -42.76 19.27 -46.66
N ASN A 30 -42.84 18.20 -47.46
CA ASN A 30 -42.44 16.85 -47.03
C ASN A 30 -40.94 16.75 -46.75
N ASN A 31 -40.10 17.46 -47.51
CA ASN A 31 -38.66 17.48 -47.33
C ASN A 31 -38.26 18.16 -46.00
N THR A 32 -38.95 19.23 -45.61
CA THR A 32 -38.63 19.98 -44.38
C THR A 32 -38.94 19.17 -43.10
N ASN A 33 -40.05 18.44 -43.09
CA ASN A 33 -40.39 17.55 -41.98
C ASN A 33 -39.53 16.27 -41.97
N MET A 34 -39.14 15.76 -43.14
CA MET A 34 -38.21 14.64 -43.26
C MET A 34 -36.81 15.01 -42.74
N LEU A 35 -36.30 16.19 -43.09
CA LEU A 35 -35.04 16.73 -42.57
C LEU A 35 -35.08 16.93 -41.04
N LYS A 36 -36.20 17.42 -40.48
CA LYS A 36 -36.39 17.52 -39.01
C LYS A 36 -36.41 16.15 -38.34
N LEU A 37 -37.03 15.15 -38.97
CA LEU A 37 -37.07 13.78 -38.46
C LEU A 37 -35.67 13.13 -38.46
N ASP A 38 -34.88 13.36 -39.50
CA ASP A 38 -33.50 12.85 -39.59
C ASP A 38 -32.58 13.51 -38.55
N VAL A 39 -32.78 14.80 -38.25
CA VAL A 39 -32.09 15.49 -37.15
C VAL A 39 -32.43 14.86 -35.79
N ILE A 40 -33.70 14.55 -35.53
CA ILE A 40 -34.11 13.91 -34.27
C ILE A 40 -33.53 12.49 -34.16
N LYS A 41 -33.56 11.69 -35.23
CA LYS A 41 -32.94 10.35 -35.25
C LYS A 41 -31.46 10.43 -34.90
N LYS A 42 -30.72 11.37 -35.51
CA LYS A 42 -29.30 11.58 -35.21
C LYS A 42 -29.07 11.97 -33.73
N GLN A 43 -29.89 12.85 -33.17
CA GLN A 43 -29.78 13.23 -31.75
C GLN A 43 -30.06 12.05 -30.81
N ILE A 44 -31.02 11.20 -31.15
CA ILE A 44 -31.32 9.97 -30.42
C ILE A 44 -30.12 9.01 -30.49
N ASP A 45 -29.53 8.80 -31.67
CA ASP A 45 -28.36 7.95 -31.86
C ASP A 45 -27.15 8.47 -31.07
N ASP A 46 -26.89 9.78 -31.12
CA ASP A 46 -25.82 10.45 -30.36
C ASP A 46 -26.04 10.31 -28.83
N TYR A 47 -27.29 10.40 -28.36
CA TYR A 47 -27.63 10.15 -26.95
C TYR A 47 -27.32 8.71 -26.53
N PHE A 48 -27.76 7.73 -27.31
CA PHE A 48 -27.50 6.32 -27.00
C PHE A 48 -26.01 6.00 -27.05
N LYS A 49 -25.26 6.59 -28.01
CA LYS A 49 -23.81 6.47 -28.06
C LYS A 49 -23.14 7.05 -26.81
N TYR A 50 -23.49 8.26 -26.40
CA TYR A 50 -23.01 8.86 -25.15
C TYR A 50 -23.34 7.98 -23.94
N LYS A 51 -24.56 7.41 -23.89
CA LYS A 51 -24.97 6.54 -22.78
C LYS A 51 -24.18 5.24 -22.75
N ILE A 52 -23.88 4.66 -23.91
CA ILE A 52 -23.00 3.50 -24.05
C ILE A 52 -21.59 3.85 -23.56
N ASP A 53 -21.04 4.99 -23.98
CA ASP A 53 -19.73 5.47 -23.54
C ASP A 53 -19.68 5.72 -22.02
N GLU A 54 -20.73 6.31 -21.44
CA GLU A 54 -20.88 6.50 -19.99
C GLU A 54 -20.95 5.15 -19.24
N ASN A 55 -21.74 4.20 -19.74
CA ASN A 55 -21.82 2.86 -19.18
C ASN A 55 -20.46 2.14 -19.26
N ASN A 56 -19.71 2.33 -20.34
CA ASN A 56 -18.36 1.81 -20.51
C ASN A 56 -17.41 2.41 -19.46
N ILE A 57 -17.41 3.74 -19.30
CA ILE A 57 -16.66 4.45 -18.25
C ILE A 57 -17.00 3.92 -16.85
N ILE A 58 -18.29 3.78 -16.53
CA ILE A 58 -18.74 3.24 -15.24
C ILE A 58 -18.23 1.81 -15.04
N THR A 59 -18.26 0.99 -16.10
CA THR A 59 -17.78 -0.40 -16.05
C THR A 59 -16.28 -0.45 -15.78
N GLN A 60 -15.49 0.37 -16.46
CA GLN A 60 -14.05 0.47 -16.22
C GLN A 60 -13.74 0.94 -14.79
N LYS A 61 -14.50 1.91 -14.26
CA LYS A 61 -14.33 2.37 -12.87
C LYS A 61 -14.64 1.25 -11.88
N LYS A 62 -15.69 0.46 -12.12
CA LYS A 62 -16.04 -0.70 -11.29
C LYS A 62 -14.93 -1.75 -11.32
N LEU A 63 -14.42 -2.10 -12.49
CA LEU A 63 -13.31 -3.07 -12.60
C LEU A 63 -12.08 -2.57 -11.84
N LYS A 64 -11.68 -1.30 -12.04
CA LYS A 64 -10.56 -0.70 -11.32
C LYS A 64 -10.78 -0.64 -9.81
N TYR A 65 -12.02 -0.45 -9.36
CA TYR A 65 -12.39 -0.53 -7.94
C TYR A 65 -12.21 -1.94 -7.38
N GLU A 66 -12.73 -2.93 -8.12
CA GLU A 66 -12.71 -4.32 -7.68
C GLU A 66 -11.27 -4.82 -7.56
N GLU A 67 -10.46 -4.62 -8.59
CA GLU A 67 -9.06 -5.06 -8.62
C GLU A 67 -8.20 -4.41 -7.52
N ASN A 68 -8.31 -3.09 -7.34
CA ASN A 68 -7.37 -2.37 -6.47
C ASN A 68 -7.79 -2.34 -4.99
N TYR A 69 -9.09 -2.42 -4.70
CA TYR A 69 -9.59 -2.19 -3.33
C TYR A 69 -10.41 -3.35 -2.80
N LYS A 70 -11.42 -3.82 -3.54
CA LYS A 70 -12.35 -4.85 -3.05
C LYS A 70 -11.63 -6.20 -2.90
N SER A 71 -11.00 -6.69 -3.96
CA SER A 71 -10.30 -7.98 -3.96
C SER A 71 -9.13 -8.00 -2.99
N ALA A 72 -8.41 -6.88 -2.86
CA ALA A 72 -7.33 -6.76 -1.88
C ALA A 72 -7.84 -6.86 -0.43
N ARG A 73 -9.01 -6.27 -0.12
CA ARG A 73 -9.64 -6.38 1.21
C ARG A 73 -10.14 -7.78 1.50
N GLU A 74 -10.78 -8.40 0.52
CA GLU A 74 -11.22 -9.80 0.61
C GLU A 74 -10.03 -10.72 0.88
N LEU A 75 -8.91 -10.52 0.19
CA LEU A 75 -7.68 -11.27 0.41
C LEU A 75 -7.11 -11.04 1.82
N ASN A 76 -7.05 -9.79 2.29
CA ASN A 76 -6.62 -9.51 3.67
C ASN A 76 -7.51 -10.21 4.70
N ASN A 77 -8.83 -10.17 4.51
CA ASN A 77 -9.78 -10.82 5.41
C ASN A 77 -9.57 -12.33 5.41
N TYR A 78 -9.42 -12.94 4.23
CA TYR A 78 -9.12 -14.36 4.08
C TYR A 78 -7.80 -14.76 4.74
N ASN A 79 -6.74 -14.00 4.52
CA ASN A 79 -5.44 -14.25 5.15
C ASN A 79 -5.52 -14.12 6.66
N TYR A 80 -6.28 -13.14 7.16
CA TYR A 80 -6.47 -12.96 8.59
C TYR A 80 -7.24 -14.12 9.22
N THR A 81 -8.30 -14.62 8.57
CA THR A 81 -9.03 -15.80 9.05
C THR A 81 -8.14 -17.03 9.07
N ALA A 82 -7.39 -17.28 7.99
CA ALA A 82 -6.45 -18.41 7.93
C ALA A 82 -5.35 -18.32 9.01
N TYR A 83 -4.85 -17.11 9.27
CA TYR A 83 -3.92 -16.84 10.36
C TYR A 83 -4.53 -17.18 11.73
N LEU A 84 -5.78 -16.77 11.99
CA LEU A 84 -6.45 -17.06 13.26
C LEU A 84 -6.65 -18.56 13.44
N ASP A 85 -7.10 -19.26 12.40
CA ASP A 85 -7.30 -20.71 12.42
C ASP A 85 -5.98 -21.42 12.74
N LYS A 86 -4.91 -21.07 12.03
CA LYS A 86 -3.59 -21.66 12.27
C LYS A 86 -3.06 -21.35 13.67
N LYS A 87 -3.30 -20.14 14.16
CA LYS A 87 -2.90 -19.73 15.50
C LYS A 87 -3.67 -20.49 16.58
N ASN A 88 -4.95 -20.77 16.35
CA ASN A 88 -5.78 -21.59 17.24
C ASN A 88 -5.30 -23.06 17.25
N GLU A 89 -4.93 -23.63 16.10
CA GLU A 89 -4.31 -24.96 16.03
C GLU A 89 -3.04 -25.04 16.87
N LEU A 90 -2.11 -24.09 16.68
CA LEU A 90 -0.87 -24.03 17.46
C LEU A 90 -1.13 -23.86 18.96
N HIS A 91 -2.17 -23.09 19.32
CA HIS A 91 -2.60 -22.96 20.71
C HIS A 91 -3.09 -24.29 21.30
N ASN A 92 -3.90 -25.04 20.55
CA ASN A 92 -4.39 -26.34 20.98
C ASN A 92 -3.25 -27.35 21.15
N ILE A 93 -2.31 -27.39 20.21
CA ILE A 93 -1.10 -28.23 20.30
C ILE A 93 -0.29 -27.88 21.56
N PHE A 94 -0.09 -26.59 21.83
CA PHE A 94 0.60 -26.16 23.05
C PHE A 94 -0.17 -26.56 24.32
N LYS A 95 -1.50 -26.43 24.32
CA LYS A 95 -2.35 -26.79 25.46
C LYS A 95 -2.27 -28.28 25.80
N GLU A 96 -2.18 -29.13 24.78
CA GLU A 96 -2.07 -30.59 24.92
C GLU A 96 -0.66 -31.03 25.29
N THR A 97 0.36 -30.59 24.54
CA THR A 97 1.74 -31.07 24.68
C THR A 97 2.52 -30.37 25.80
N LYS A 98 2.21 -29.11 26.07
CA LYS A 98 2.87 -28.24 27.09
C LYS A 98 4.40 -28.19 26.98
N THR A 99 4.92 -28.31 25.76
CA THR A 99 6.36 -28.23 25.49
C THR A 99 6.82 -26.79 25.28
N LEU A 100 8.11 -26.52 25.51
CA LEU A 100 8.70 -25.23 25.21
C LEU A 100 8.68 -24.93 23.70
N ASP A 101 8.87 -25.96 22.87
CA ASP A 101 8.88 -25.85 21.42
C ASP A 101 7.51 -25.42 20.87
N SER A 102 6.43 -26.06 21.32
CA SER A 102 5.06 -25.70 20.90
C SER A 102 4.68 -24.28 21.35
N LEU A 103 5.12 -23.85 22.54
CA LEU A 103 4.97 -22.46 22.99
C LEU A 103 5.72 -21.49 22.07
N TYR A 104 6.96 -21.82 21.70
CA TYR A 104 7.77 -20.99 20.81
C TYR A 104 7.14 -20.86 19.43
N GLU A 105 6.62 -21.95 18.84
CA GLU A 105 5.90 -21.93 17.57
C GLU A 105 4.66 -21.03 17.62
N TYR A 106 3.83 -21.19 18.66
CA TYR A 106 2.63 -20.37 18.85
C TYR A 106 2.96 -18.87 18.96
N LEU A 107 3.99 -18.51 19.74
CA LEU A 107 4.39 -17.11 19.96
C LEU A 107 5.07 -16.48 18.74
N LYS A 108 5.84 -17.28 17.99
CA LYS A 108 6.56 -16.81 16.79
C LYS A 108 5.61 -16.55 15.63
N TYR A 109 4.50 -17.29 15.54
CA TYR A 109 3.54 -17.15 14.46
C TYR A 109 2.79 -15.80 14.53
N LYS A 110 3.03 -14.94 13.53
CA LYS A 110 2.50 -13.58 13.42
C LYS A 110 1.86 -13.36 12.05
N ASN A 111 0.86 -12.50 11.99
CA ASN A 111 0.28 -12.08 10.72
C ASN A 111 1.22 -11.09 10.03
N THR A 112 1.83 -11.47 8.90
CA THR A 112 2.78 -10.64 8.15
C THR A 112 2.21 -10.09 6.84
N ASP A 113 1.11 -10.67 6.35
CA ASP A 113 0.65 -10.46 4.97
C ASP A 113 -0.44 -9.40 4.84
N TYR A 114 -0.61 -8.57 5.88
CA TYR A 114 -1.60 -7.50 5.89
C TYR A 114 -1.16 -6.34 5.00
N LYS A 115 -1.96 -6.05 3.96
CA LYS A 115 -1.78 -4.86 3.12
C LYS A 115 -2.63 -3.71 3.66
N ASN A 116 -2.06 -2.53 3.85
CA ASN A 116 -2.85 -1.35 4.14
C ASN A 116 -3.57 -0.91 2.86
N ILE A 117 -4.91 -0.88 2.89
CA ILE A 117 -5.75 -0.53 1.75
C ILE A 117 -6.53 0.73 2.13
N PRO A 118 -6.53 1.77 1.26
CA PRO A 118 -7.30 2.99 1.50
C PRO A 118 -8.78 2.72 1.76
N ASP A 119 -9.38 3.56 2.60
CA ASP A 119 -10.77 3.44 3.02
C ASP A 119 -11.75 3.97 1.96
N ILE A 120 -11.76 3.33 0.80
CA ILE A 120 -12.56 3.69 -0.37
C ILE A 120 -13.56 2.56 -0.62
N TYR A 121 -14.86 2.84 -0.57
CA TYR A 121 -15.91 1.82 -0.77
C TYR A 121 -16.77 2.03 -2.02
N THR A 122 -16.42 3.02 -2.84
CA THR A 122 -17.19 3.37 -4.04
C THR A 122 -16.28 3.57 -5.25
N TYR A 123 -16.83 3.30 -6.44
CA TYR A 123 -16.13 3.50 -7.71
C TYR A 123 -16.31 4.92 -8.28
N GLU A 124 -17.18 5.75 -7.67
CA GLU A 124 -17.58 7.06 -8.19
C GLU A 124 -16.38 7.99 -8.40
N TYR A 125 -15.50 8.05 -7.39
CA TYR A 125 -14.34 8.93 -7.34
C TYR A 125 -13.09 8.35 -8.02
N ILE A 126 -13.19 7.18 -8.66
CA ILE A 126 -12.04 6.57 -9.32
C ILE A 126 -11.74 7.29 -10.62
N ASN A 127 -10.48 7.71 -10.77
CA ASN A 127 -9.98 8.34 -11.98
C ASN A 127 -9.49 7.27 -12.97
N LEU A 128 -10.06 7.25 -14.18
CA LEU A 128 -9.66 6.33 -15.26
C LEU A 128 -8.33 6.75 -15.92
N ASN A 129 -8.01 8.04 -15.89
CA ASN A 129 -6.86 8.62 -16.59
C ASN A 129 -5.58 8.60 -15.76
N GLU A 130 -5.66 8.20 -14.49
CA GLU A 130 -4.48 7.88 -13.70
C GLU A 130 -3.84 6.63 -14.29
N ARG A 131 -2.87 6.84 -15.20
CA ARG A 131 -1.72 5.94 -15.29
C ARG A 131 -1.25 5.74 -13.87
N THR A 132 -1.03 4.50 -13.49
CA THR A 132 -0.41 4.13 -12.22
C THR A 132 0.98 4.74 -12.14
N VAL A 133 1.06 6.04 -11.84
CA VAL A 133 2.15 6.54 -11.05
C VAL A 133 1.86 5.90 -9.70
N ILE A 134 2.51 4.77 -9.45
CA ILE A 134 2.69 4.27 -8.10
C ILE A 134 3.08 5.53 -7.32
N PRO A 135 2.25 6.02 -6.38
CA PRO A 135 2.75 6.99 -5.44
C PRO A 135 3.79 6.17 -4.70
N LEU A 136 5.06 6.32 -5.09
CA LEU A 136 6.15 6.18 -4.14
C LEU A 136 5.63 6.96 -2.95
N ILE A 137 5.28 6.20 -1.91
CA ILE A 137 4.96 6.69 -0.58
C ILE A 137 5.77 7.96 -0.45
N SER A 138 5.10 9.11 -0.37
CA SER A 138 5.75 10.34 0.08
C SER A 138 6.05 10.13 1.55
N SER A 139 6.96 9.20 1.82
CA SER A 139 7.86 9.25 2.93
C SER A 139 8.63 10.53 2.68
N ASN A 140 8.10 11.59 3.25
CA ASN A 140 8.92 12.67 3.77
C ASN A 140 9.76 12.12 4.95
N VAL A 141 10.44 10.99 4.70
CA VAL A 141 11.60 10.52 5.42
C VAL A 141 12.71 11.20 4.64
N ASN A 142 13.04 12.41 5.07
CA ASN A 142 14.37 12.93 4.86
C ASN A 142 15.34 11.85 5.32
N THR A 143 15.83 11.04 4.39
CA THR A 143 17.00 10.20 4.59
C THR A 143 18.15 11.18 4.72
N ASN A 144 18.31 11.72 5.93
CA ASN A 144 19.47 12.49 6.34
C ASN A 144 20.65 11.52 6.42
N VAL A 145 21.07 11.00 5.26
CA VAL A 145 22.33 10.31 5.10
C VAL A 145 23.38 11.39 5.23
N CYS A 146 24.07 11.37 6.35
CA CYS A 146 25.14 12.31 6.59
C CYS A 146 26.31 12.01 5.66
N PRO A 147 27.02 13.05 5.17
CA PRO A 147 28.23 12.87 4.37
C PRO A 147 29.25 11.98 5.10
N PRO A 148 30.12 11.24 4.39
CA PRO A 148 31.11 10.36 5.00
C PRO A 148 31.95 11.07 6.06
N GLY A 149 32.09 10.46 7.25
CA GLY A 149 32.76 11.03 8.44
C GLY A 149 31.85 11.88 9.36
N LYS A 150 30.53 11.88 9.12
CA LYS A 150 29.53 12.51 9.99
C LYS A 150 28.40 11.53 10.27
N ILE A 151 27.92 11.52 11.51
CA ILE A 151 26.75 10.76 11.97
C ILE A 151 25.58 11.67 12.29
N LEU A 152 24.38 11.16 12.09
CA LEU A 152 23.14 11.86 12.41
C LEU A 152 22.96 11.91 13.93
N ASN A 153 22.89 13.11 14.50
CA ASN A 153 22.54 13.25 15.91
C ASN A 153 21.04 12.95 16.11
N PRO A 154 20.65 11.93 16.88
CA PRO A 154 19.24 11.56 17.04
C PRO A 154 18.41 12.63 17.76
N LYS A 155 19.02 13.52 18.56
CA LYS A 155 18.30 14.60 19.26
C LYS A 155 18.07 15.83 18.40
N THR A 156 19.04 16.21 17.57
CA THR A 156 18.97 17.46 16.79
C THR A 156 18.69 17.24 15.31
N LYS A 157 18.70 15.99 14.85
CA LYS A 157 18.53 15.58 13.43
C LYS A 157 19.52 16.27 12.48
N LYS A 158 20.65 16.75 12.99
CA LYS A 158 21.74 17.36 12.21
C LYS A 158 22.95 16.43 12.16
N CYS A 159 23.71 16.49 11.06
CA CYS A 159 24.94 15.73 10.89
C CYS A 159 26.09 16.35 11.67
N VAL A 160 26.67 15.58 12.57
CA VAL A 160 27.83 15.97 13.40
C VAL A 160 29.01 15.06 13.06
N LYS A 161 30.23 15.58 13.15
CA LYS A 161 31.46 14.81 12.90
C LYS A 161 31.52 13.62 13.86
N ASP A 162 31.91 12.47 13.34
CA ASP A 162 32.13 11.28 14.16
C ASP A 162 33.18 11.58 15.24
N PRO A 163 32.86 11.37 16.54
CA PRO A 163 33.87 11.49 17.59
C PRO A 163 34.99 10.43 17.46
N ALA A 164 34.87 9.47 16.53
CA ALA A 164 35.86 8.46 16.20
C ALA A 164 37.01 8.96 15.29
N ASP A 165 36.90 10.15 14.67
CA ASP A 165 37.94 10.71 13.79
C ASP A 165 39.06 11.47 14.53
N LYS A 166 39.47 10.96 15.70
CA LYS A 166 40.77 11.31 16.30
C LYS A 166 41.70 10.11 16.17
N VAL A 167 42.16 9.85 14.95
CA VAL A 167 43.42 9.14 14.76
C VAL A 167 44.56 10.08 15.17
N LYS A 168 45.38 9.65 16.12
CA LYS A 168 46.83 9.78 16.00
C LYS A 168 47.49 8.44 16.38
N VAL A 169 48.06 7.74 15.38
CA VAL A 169 49.52 7.47 15.23
C VAL A 169 50.00 6.34 16.17
N ASP A 170 50.57 5.19 15.78
CA ASP A 170 51.23 4.74 14.55
C ASP A 170 51.59 3.23 14.65
N LYS A 171 51.95 2.64 13.49
CA LYS A 171 52.73 1.41 13.22
C LYS A 171 52.01 0.05 13.03
N LYS A 172 51.76 -0.18 11.74
CA LYS A 172 52.25 -1.30 10.88
C LYS A 172 51.75 -2.74 11.10
N LYS A 173 51.31 -3.28 9.95
CA LYS A 173 51.37 -4.65 9.40
C LYS A 173 50.29 -5.67 9.80
N VAL A 174 49.40 -5.90 8.83
CA VAL A 174 48.93 -7.19 8.24
C VAL A 174 49.24 -8.47 9.05
N VAL A 175 48.21 -9.29 9.32
CA VAL A 175 48.03 -10.69 8.86
C VAL A 175 46.96 -11.40 9.72
N VAL A 176 45.90 -11.86 9.04
CA VAL A 176 45.13 -13.12 9.15
C VAL A 176 45.35 -14.04 10.38
N LYS A 177 44.21 -14.54 10.90
CA LYS A 177 43.96 -15.84 11.59
C LYS A 177 44.23 -16.01 13.09
N ASP A 178 43.25 -16.70 13.67
CA ASP A 178 43.30 -17.72 14.73
C ASP A 178 43.46 -17.34 16.22
N ASP A 179 42.75 -18.16 17.00
CA ASP A 179 42.97 -18.59 18.37
C ASP A 179 42.41 -17.78 19.56
N VAL A 180 41.43 -18.47 20.18
CA VAL A 180 41.06 -18.43 21.60
C VAL A 180 42.33 -18.29 22.46
N LYS A 181 42.44 -17.17 23.18
CA LYS A 181 43.36 -17.06 24.32
C LYS A 181 42.53 -16.88 25.58
N GLU A 182 42.47 -17.93 26.38
CA GLU A 182 42.05 -17.84 27.78
C GLU A 182 42.97 -16.84 28.49
N LYS A 183 42.38 -15.83 29.14
CA LYS A 183 43.13 -14.88 29.95
C LYS A 183 43.52 -15.55 31.26
N GLU A 184 44.76 -16.03 31.35
CA GLU A 184 45.34 -16.43 32.62
C GLU A 184 45.70 -15.21 33.47
N CYS A 185 45.34 -15.26 34.74
CA CYS A 185 45.63 -14.22 35.71
C CYS A 185 46.95 -14.53 36.45
N PRO A 186 47.76 -13.52 36.80
CA PRO A 186 49.03 -13.74 37.51
C PRO A 186 48.81 -14.38 38.88
N GLU A 187 49.82 -15.11 39.38
CA GLU A 187 49.76 -15.90 40.62
C GLU A 187 49.10 -15.14 41.78
N GLY A 188 48.11 -15.79 42.41
CA GLY A 188 47.31 -15.22 43.50
C GLY A 188 46.14 -14.33 43.05
N LYS A 189 45.79 -14.31 41.75
CA LYS A 189 44.58 -13.63 41.25
C LYS A 189 43.72 -14.56 40.39
N ILE A 190 42.39 -14.44 40.52
CA ILE A 190 41.42 -15.23 39.75
C ILE A 190 40.72 -14.33 38.72
N LEU A 191 40.44 -14.85 37.54
CA LEU A 191 39.69 -14.16 36.48
C LEU A 191 38.22 -14.04 36.89
N ASN A 192 37.69 -12.82 36.97
CA ASN A 192 36.26 -12.60 37.17
C ASN A 192 35.51 -12.80 35.84
N PRO A 193 34.61 -13.79 35.72
CA PRO A 193 33.92 -14.08 34.46
C PRO A 193 32.94 -12.98 34.03
N LYS A 194 32.46 -12.13 34.97
CA LYS A 194 31.56 -11.01 34.65
C LYS A 194 32.30 -9.79 34.11
N THR A 195 33.55 -9.59 34.51
CA THR A 195 34.31 -8.37 34.17
C THR A 195 35.56 -8.61 33.33
N ASN A 196 35.95 -9.87 33.11
CA ASN A 196 37.17 -10.27 32.41
C ASN A 196 38.44 -9.57 32.95
N ARG A 197 38.48 -9.33 34.27
CA ARG A 197 39.59 -8.72 35.02
C ARG A 197 40.04 -9.64 36.15
N CYS A 198 41.34 -9.65 36.43
CA CYS A 198 41.95 -10.43 37.50
C CYS A 198 41.79 -9.74 38.86
N ILE A 199 41.24 -10.44 39.85
CA ILE A 199 41.03 -9.92 41.21
C ILE A 199 41.84 -10.71 42.24
N LYS A 200 42.33 -10.05 43.30
CA LYS A 200 43.00 -10.70 44.44
C LYS A 200 41.92 -11.30 45.34
N ASP A 201 42.05 -12.57 45.65
CA ASP A 201 41.04 -13.33 46.37
C ASP A 201 40.91 -12.82 47.82
N VAL A 202 39.76 -12.24 48.14
CA VAL A 202 39.30 -12.04 49.52
C VAL A 202 37.77 -12.14 49.51
N ASN A 203 37.30 -13.38 49.66
CA ASN A 203 35.98 -13.72 50.17
C ASN A 203 34.78 -13.62 49.19
N TYR A 204 34.87 -14.20 48.00
CA TYR A 204 33.66 -14.56 47.23
C TYR A 204 33.02 -15.85 47.79
N LYS A 205 32.34 -15.75 48.93
CA LYS A 205 31.36 -16.76 49.31
C LYS A 205 30.18 -16.67 48.35
N LEU A 206 30.07 -17.63 47.44
CA LEU A 206 28.81 -17.96 46.77
C LEU A 206 27.77 -18.27 47.86
N LYS A 207 26.76 -17.43 48.03
CA LYS A 207 25.50 -17.87 48.65
C LYS A 207 24.67 -18.52 47.55
N PRO A 208 24.30 -19.81 47.67
CA PRO A 208 23.26 -20.36 46.84
C PRO A 208 21.90 -20.00 47.46
N LYS A 209 21.03 -19.38 46.66
CA LYS A 209 19.58 -19.59 46.67
C LYS A 209 19.05 -19.26 45.27
#